data_AF-A0A5C7JB11-F1
#
_entry.id   AF-A0A5C7JB11-F1
#
_cell.length_a   1.000
_cell.length_b   1.000
_cell.length_c   1.000
_cell.angle_alpha   90.00
_cell.angle_beta   90.00
_cell.angle_gamma   90.00
#
_symmetry.space_group_name_H-M   'P 1'
#
loop_
_entity.id
_entity.type
_entity.pdbx_description
1 polymer ?
#
loop_
_entity_poly.entity_id
_entity_poly.type
_entity_poly.pdbx_seq_one_letter_code
_entity_poly.pdbx_strand_id
1 'polypeptide(L)'
;MFRALGSIRILAAIVLSLLLGVLSMPAFAGQASLAWNASASSGVTGYKVHYGTASGTYGTHLDVGNTLSATIPNLTSGATYYFAVTAYN
;
A
#
# COMPACT_ATOMS: atom_id res chain seq x y z
N MET A 1 11.62 47.41 -12.23
CA MET A 1 10.46 46.63 -12.73
C MET A 1 10.73 45.12 -12.81
N PHE A 2 11.91 44.65 -13.23
CA PHE A 2 12.24 43.21 -13.36
C PHE A 2 12.31 42.38 -12.06
N ARG A 3 12.54 43.01 -10.89
CA ARG A 3 12.67 42.30 -9.60
C ARG A 3 11.31 41.83 -9.03
N ALA A 4 10.22 42.54 -9.31
CA ALA A 4 8.88 42.21 -8.83
C ALA A 4 8.28 40.97 -9.53
N LEU A 5 8.65 40.73 -10.79
CA LEU A 5 8.17 39.60 -11.57
C LEU A 5 8.72 38.26 -11.06
N GLY A 6 9.95 38.24 -10.55
CA GLY A 6 10.56 37.05 -9.91
C GLY A 6 9.88 36.70 -8.58
N SER A 7 9.54 37.70 -7.77
CA SER A 7 8.84 37.53 -6.49
C SER A 7 7.45 36.92 -6.67
N ILE A 8 6.71 37.37 -7.69
CA ILE A 8 5.36 36.87 -8.01
C ILE A 8 5.40 35.39 -8.40
N ARG A 9 6.40 34.96 -9.19
CA ARG A 9 6.56 33.55 -9.58
C ARG A 9 6.86 32.64 -8.40
N ILE A 10 7.67 33.10 -7.45
CA ILE A 10 8.01 32.35 -6.24
C ILE A 10 6.78 32.24 -5.32
N LEU A 11 6.05 33.33 -5.12
CA LEU A 11 4.81 33.33 -4.35
C LEU A 11 3.76 32.41 -4.98
N ALA A 12 3.58 32.47 -6.30
CA ALA A 12 2.67 31.59 -7.02
C ALA A 12 3.06 30.11 -6.88
N ALA A 13 4.36 29.78 -6.94
CA ALA A 13 4.84 28.42 -6.76
C ALA A 13 4.64 27.90 -5.33
N ILE A 14 4.84 28.74 -4.31
CA ILE A 14 4.60 28.41 -2.90
C ILE A 14 3.11 28.18 -2.65
N VAL A 15 2.25 29.08 -3.15
CA VAL A 15 0.79 28.95 -3.04
C VAL A 15 0.30 27.69 -3.75
N LEU A 16 0.81 27.39 -4.95
CA LEU A 16 0.45 26.16 -5.67
C LEU A 16 0.91 24.91 -4.92
N SER A 17 2.11 24.92 -4.33
CA SER A 17 2.63 23.79 -3.55
C SER A 17 1.81 23.57 -2.26
N LEU A 18 1.43 24.64 -1.57
CA LEU A 18 0.53 24.61 -0.42
C LEU A 18 -0.87 24.09 -0.82
N LEU A 19 -1.41 24.58 -1.94
CA LEU A 19 -2.70 24.16 -2.45
C LEU A 19 -2.73 22.67 -2.81
N LEU A 20 -1.68 22.16 -3.47
CA LEU A 20 -1.54 20.74 -3.78
C LEU A 20 -1.41 19.86 -2.53
N GLY A 21 -0.72 20.35 -1.49
CA GLY A 21 -0.65 19.66 -0.19
C GLY A 21 -2.00 19.56 0.51
N VAL A 22 -2.85 20.60 0.42
CA VAL A 22 -4.19 20.63 1.03
C VAL A 22 -5.20 19.76 0.26
N LEU A 23 -4.95 19.49 -1.03
CA LEU A 23 -5.79 18.61 -1.86
C LEU A 23 -5.50 17.11 -1.68
N SER A 24 -4.54 16.73 -0.83
CA SER A 24 -4.27 15.34 -0.50
C SER A 24 -5.38 14.75 0.36
N MET A 25 -6.47 14.30 -0.27
CA MET A 25 -7.55 13.60 0.43
C MET A 25 -7.13 12.17 0.80
N PRO A 26 -7.57 11.64 1.96
CA PRO A 26 -7.43 10.23 2.25
C PRO A 26 -8.23 9.43 1.21
N ALA A 27 -7.55 8.59 0.44
CA ALA A 27 -8.25 7.64 -0.44
C ALA A 27 -8.96 6.61 0.43
N PHE A 28 -10.27 6.41 0.21
CA PHE A 28 -10.99 5.29 0.82
C PHE A 28 -10.51 3.99 0.19
N ALA A 29 -9.53 3.37 0.85
CA ALA A 29 -9.08 2.04 0.49
C ALA A 29 -9.86 0.99 1.28
N GLY A 30 -10.24 -0.09 0.61
CA GLY A 30 -10.69 -1.30 1.25
C GLY A 30 -9.54 -1.99 2.00
N GLN A 31 -9.92 -2.92 2.86
CA GLN A 31 -8.98 -3.82 3.52
C GLN A 31 -9.55 -5.24 3.50
N ALA A 32 -8.65 -6.23 3.52
CA ALA A 32 -9.00 -7.63 3.65
C ALA A 32 -8.32 -8.22 4.88
N SER A 33 -9.08 -8.94 5.71
CA SER A 33 -8.53 -9.72 6.81
C SER A 33 -8.37 -11.17 6.37
N LEU A 34 -7.17 -11.70 6.51
CA LEU A 34 -6.83 -13.08 6.18
C LEU A 34 -6.41 -13.82 7.44
N ALA A 35 -6.82 -15.07 7.52
CA ALA A 35 -6.34 -16.04 8.50
C ALA A 35 -6.05 -17.36 7.79
N TRP A 36 -5.01 -18.06 8.24
CA TRP A 36 -4.60 -19.34 7.65
C TRP A 36 -4.12 -20.31 8.74
N ASN A 37 -4.08 -21.59 8.39
CA ASN A 37 -3.52 -22.62 9.26
C ASN A 37 -1.99 -22.60 9.16
N ALA A 38 -1.31 -22.98 10.25
CA ALA A 38 0.13 -23.14 10.24
C ALA A 38 0.59 -24.16 9.19
N SER A 39 1.74 -23.90 8.57
CA SER A 39 2.37 -24.86 7.66
C SER A 39 2.86 -26.10 8.43
N ALA A 40 2.72 -27.28 7.82
CA ALA A 40 3.23 -28.53 8.38
C ALA A 40 4.76 -28.67 8.29
N SER A 41 5.44 -27.77 7.58
CA SER A 41 6.90 -27.79 7.48
C SER A 41 7.55 -27.48 8.82
N SER A 42 8.62 -28.19 9.15
CA SER A 42 9.49 -27.81 10.26
C SER A 42 10.32 -26.58 9.89
N GLY A 43 10.67 -25.77 10.90
CA GLY A 43 11.58 -24.64 10.74
C GLY A 43 10.97 -23.35 10.20
N VAL A 44 9.64 -23.23 10.12
CA VAL A 44 8.97 -22.01 9.68
C VAL A 44 9.26 -20.86 10.65
N THR A 45 9.84 -19.78 10.15
CA THR A 45 10.15 -18.55 10.91
C THR A 45 9.22 -17.40 10.58
N GLY A 46 8.41 -17.52 9.52
CA GLY A 46 7.33 -16.57 9.24
C GLY A 46 6.56 -16.83 7.96
N TYR A 47 5.70 -15.88 7.62
CA TYR A 47 4.81 -15.93 6.45
C TYR A 47 4.88 -14.64 5.64
N LYS A 48 4.70 -14.78 4.32
CA LYS A 48 4.48 -13.67 3.39
C LYS A 48 3.12 -13.83 2.73
N VAL A 49 2.36 -12.75 2.69
CA VAL A 49 1.09 -12.66 1.96
C VAL A 49 1.35 -11.97 0.63
N HIS A 50 1.20 -12.71 -0.47
CA HIS A 50 1.26 -12.22 -1.84
C HIS A 50 -0.14 -11.86 -2.31
N TYR A 51 -0.30 -10.73 -2.98
CA TYR A 51 -1.60 -10.30 -3.47
C TYR A 51 -1.52 -9.49 -4.77
N GLY A 52 -2.62 -9.50 -5.52
CA GLY A 52 -2.74 -8.83 -6.82
C GLY A 52 -4.15 -8.94 -7.39
N THR A 53 -4.39 -8.27 -8.51
CA THR A 53 -5.69 -8.25 -9.20
C THR A 53 -5.86 -9.37 -10.24
N ALA A 54 -4.82 -10.20 -10.42
CA ALA A 54 -4.85 -11.38 -11.28
C ALA A 54 -4.47 -12.63 -10.48
N SER A 55 -5.23 -13.71 -10.66
CA SER A 55 -4.96 -14.98 -9.98
C SER A 55 -3.60 -15.54 -10.41
N GLY A 56 -2.80 -16.01 -9.45
CA GLY A 56 -1.48 -16.60 -9.69
C GLY A 56 -0.39 -15.61 -10.10
N THR A 57 -0.71 -14.34 -10.36
CA THR A 57 0.26 -13.27 -10.66
C THR A 57 0.13 -12.16 -9.62
N TYR A 58 0.99 -12.22 -8.61
CA TYR A 58 0.97 -11.28 -7.49
C TYR A 58 2.08 -10.23 -7.67
N GLY A 59 1.69 -8.96 -7.78
CA GLY A 59 2.64 -7.84 -7.95
C GLY A 59 3.17 -7.31 -6.61
N THR A 60 2.50 -7.62 -5.51
CA THR A 60 2.82 -7.10 -4.18
C THR A 60 2.86 -8.23 -3.16
N HIS A 61 3.71 -8.10 -2.16
CA HIS A 61 3.74 -8.98 -1.00
C HIS A 61 3.92 -8.18 0.29
N LEU A 62 3.43 -8.73 1.38
CA LEU A 62 3.61 -8.24 2.73
C LEU A 62 4.23 -9.34 3.59
N ASP A 63 5.37 -9.03 4.21
CA ASP A 63 5.93 -9.87 5.26
C ASP A 63 5.17 -9.61 6.56
N VAL A 64 4.62 -10.68 7.13
CA VAL A 64 3.78 -10.62 8.34
C VAL A 64 4.46 -11.30 9.53
N GLY A 65 5.68 -11.81 9.36
CA GLY A 65 6.39 -12.57 10.38
C GLY A 65 5.68 -13.87 10.77
N ASN A 66 5.93 -14.34 12.00
CA ASN A 66 5.35 -15.58 12.50
C ASN A 66 3.93 -15.39 13.07
N THR A 67 3.01 -14.89 12.24
CA THR A 67 1.58 -14.79 12.56
C THR A 67 0.77 -15.71 11.65
N LEU A 68 -0.45 -16.03 12.09
CA LEU A 68 -1.43 -16.83 11.32
C LEU A 68 -2.60 -15.98 10.82
N SER A 69 -2.47 -14.65 10.93
CA SER A 69 -3.44 -13.70 10.44
C SER A 69 -2.77 -12.38 10.08
N ALA A 70 -3.37 -11.67 9.12
CA ALA A 70 -2.94 -10.36 8.70
C ALA A 70 -4.10 -9.56 8.10
N THR A 71 -4.05 -8.24 8.27
CA THR A 71 -4.92 -7.31 7.54
C THR A 71 -4.10 -6.68 6.42
N ILE A 72 -4.59 -6.79 5.19
CA ILE A 72 -3.99 -6.17 4.02
C ILE A 72 -4.70 -4.83 3.79
N PRO A 73 -4.03 -3.69 4.05
CA PRO A 73 -4.61 -2.37 3.87
C PRO A 73 -4.49 -1.91 2.41
N ASN A 74 -4.99 -0.71 2.12
CA ASN A 74 -4.73 0.00 0.86
C ASN A 74 -5.23 -0.73 -0.41
N LEU A 75 -6.27 -1.55 -0.29
CA LEU A 75 -6.91 -2.19 -1.44
C LEU A 75 -7.85 -1.21 -2.15
N THR A 76 -7.91 -1.26 -3.47
CA THR A 76 -8.84 -0.41 -4.22
C THR A 76 -10.26 -0.95 -4.10
N SER A 77 -11.22 -0.11 -3.66
CA SER A 77 -12.63 -0.52 -3.56
C SER A 77 -13.19 -0.89 -4.93
N GLY A 78 -14.02 -1.93 -4.98
CA GLY A 78 -14.63 -2.44 -6.22
C GLY A 78 -13.71 -3.30 -7.10
N ALA A 79 -12.42 -3.45 -6.75
CA ALA A 79 -11.51 -4.36 -7.45
C ALA A 79 -11.50 -5.76 -6.81
N THR A 80 -11.39 -6.79 -7.64
CA THR A 80 -11.16 -8.17 -7.18
C THR A 80 -9.67 -8.37 -6.88
N TYR A 81 -9.37 -8.89 -5.69
CA TYR A 81 -8.02 -9.25 -5.28
C TYR A 81 -7.91 -10.75 -5.04
N TYR A 82 -6.75 -11.30 -5.38
CA TYR A 82 -6.34 -12.67 -5.12
C TYR A 82 -5.19 -12.65 -4.12
N PHE A 83 -5.17 -13.62 -3.23
CA PHE A 83 -4.18 -13.72 -2.16
C PHE A 83 -3.58 -15.12 -2.13
N ALA A 84 -2.28 -15.20 -1.84
CA ALA A 84 -1.57 -16.45 -1.55
C ALA A 84 -0.64 -16.24 -0.36
N VAL A 85 -0.54 -17.24 0.51
CA VAL A 85 0.34 -17.19 1.69
C VAL A 85 1.45 -18.21 1.52
N THR A 86 2.69 -17.79 1.71
CA THR A 86 3.87 -18.67 1.67
C THR A 86 4.60 -18.61 3.00
N ALA A 87 4.92 -19.77 3.57
CA ALA A 87 5.82 -19.87 4.72
C ALA A 87 7.28 -19.76 4.28
N TYR A 88 8.15 -19.25 5.16
CA TYR A 88 9.61 -19.22 4.97
C TYR A 88 10.34 -19.59 6.26
N ASN A 89 11.64 -19.87 6.13
CA ASN A 89 12.55 -20.28 7.21
C ASN A 89 13.67 -19.26 7.36
#